data_AF-A0A6I2YAE4-F1
#
_entry.id   AF-A0A6I2YAE4-F1
#
_cell.length_a   1.000
_cell.length_b   1.000
_cell.length_c   1.000
_cell.angle_alpha   90.00
_cell.angle_beta   90.00
_cell.angle_gamma   90.00
#
_symmetry.space_group_name_H-M   'P 1'
#
loop_
_entity.id
_entity.type
_entity.pdbx_description
1 polymer ?
#
loop_
_entity_poly.entity_id
_entity_poly.type
_entity_poly.pdbx_seq_one_letter_code
_entity_poly.pdbx_strand_id
1 'polypeptide(L)'
;MWTLTTRGFYSVVAHRELPDTVLVRGRVRADLDALGDLIPGLTVYEDRGADYRYRAVVSSPAWRAALDAMASEIDYDNFKNAVAERQGHGRARVYGKVWSVLHPLQTNGA
;
A
#
# COMPACT_ATOMS: atom_id res chain seq x y z
N MET A 1 -9.85 -1.02 -0.39
CA MET A 1 -8.84 -1.33 -1.42
C MET A 1 -7.56 -1.82 -0.76
N TRP A 2 -6.93 -2.84 -1.34
CA TRP A 2 -5.56 -3.24 -0.99
C TRP A 2 -4.64 -2.86 -2.15
N THR A 3 -3.51 -2.23 -1.84
CA THR A 3 -2.58 -1.73 -2.85
C THR A 3 -1.17 -2.18 -2.48
N LEU A 4 -0.61 -3.08 -3.29
CA LEU A 4 0.78 -3.52 -3.18
C LEU A 4 1.58 -2.75 -4.25
N THR A 5 2.59 -2.00 -3.83
CA THR A 5 3.41 -1.18 -4.74
C THR A 5 4.89 -1.39 -4.50
N THR A 6 5.71 -0.76 -5.34
CA THR A 6 7.16 -0.65 -5.14
C THR A 6 7.56 0.30 -4.00
N ARG A 7 6.59 0.99 -3.36
CA ARG A 7 6.80 1.81 -2.15
C ARG A 7 6.35 1.13 -0.84
N GLY A 8 5.34 0.26 -0.89
CA GLY A 8 4.80 -0.38 0.31
C GLY A 8 3.50 -1.15 0.09
N PHE A 9 2.87 -1.59 1.18
CA PHE A 9 1.54 -2.20 1.16
C PHE A 9 0.55 -1.37 1.98
N TYR A 10 -0.58 -1.04 1.35
CA TYR A 10 -1.62 -0.20 1.94
C TYR A 10 -2.98 -0.89 1.94
N SER A 11 -3.70 -0.78 3.05
CA SER A 11 -5.11 -1.13 3.17
C SER A 11 -5.93 0.14 3.39
N VAL A 12 -6.62 0.58 2.34
CA VAL A 12 -7.29 1.88 2.31
C VAL A 12 -8.80 1.71 2.26
N VAL A 13 -9.50 2.40 3.16
CA VAL A 13 -10.96 2.38 3.31
C VAL A 13 -11.48 3.79 3.55
N ALA A 14 -12.76 4.06 3.26
CA ALA A 14 -13.38 5.33 3.66
C ALA A 14 -13.32 5.50 5.19
N HIS A 15 -13.05 6.72 5.65
CA HIS A 15 -13.15 7.02 7.08
C HIS A 15 -14.63 7.02 7.48
N ARG A 16 -14.98 6.37 8.60
CA ARG A 16 -16.39 6.22 9.01
C ARG A 16 -17.04 7.54 9.43
N GLU A 17 -16.25 8.43 10.03
CA GLU A 17 -16.74 9.64 10.68
C GLU A 17 -16.35 10.93 9.96
N LEU A 18 -15.39 10.84 9.02
CA LEU A 18 -14.83 12.01 8.36
C LEU A 18 -15.14 11.93 6.86
N PRO A 19 -16.11 12.73 6.37
CA PRO A 19 -16.45 12.72 4.96
C PRO A 19 -15.25 13.12 4.10
N ASP A 20 -15.24 12.67 2.84
CA ASP A 20 -14.19 12.95 1.86
C ASP A 20 -12.76 12.57 2.27
N THR A 21 -12.61 11.70 3.29
CA THR A 21 -11.31 11.17 3.71
C THR A 21 -11.29 9.65 3.66
N VAL A 22 -10.08 9.12 3.51
CA VAL A 22 -9.77 7.71 3.60
C VAL A 22 -8.84 7.47 4.79
N LEU A 23 -9.02 6.32 5.43
CA LEU A 23 -8.08 5.78 6.38
C LEU A 23 -7.10 4.87 5.64
N VAL A 24 -5.87 5.34 5.50
CA VAL A 24 -4.74 4.57 4.95
C VAL A 24 -4.08 3.80 6.08
N ARG A 25 -3.94 2.48 5.93
CA ARG A 25 -3.45 1.59 6.99
C ARG A 25 -2.32 0.72 6.48
N GLY A 26 -1.33 0.46 7.33
CA GLY A 26 -0.17 -0.37 7.02
C GLY A 26 0.27 -1.22 8.20
N ARG A 27 1.00 -2.30 7.89
CA ARG A 27 1.61 -3.18 8.90
C ARG A 27 3.00 -2.72 9.31
N VAL A 28 3.66 -1.98 8.43
CA VAL A 28 5.04 -1.49 8.60
C VAL A 28 5.01 0.03 8.54
N ARG A 29 5.62 0.71 9.52
CA ARG A 29 5.61 2.18 9.58
C ARG A 29 6.28 2.81 8.37
N ALA A 30 7.41 2.23 7.96
CA ALA A 30 8.19 2.69 6.82
C ALA A 30 7.38 2.75 5.51
N ASP A 31 6.36 1.90 5.33
CA ASP A 31 5.49 1.97 4.16
C ASP A 31 4.68 3.28 4.15
N LEU A 32 4.14 3.69 5.31
CA LEU A 32 3.40 4.95 5.42
C LEU A 32 4.33 6.16 5.41
N ASP A 33 5.55 6.03 5.95
CA ASP A 33 6.55 7.09 5.86
C ASP A 33 6.95 7.34 4.39
N ALA A 34 7.15 6.28 3.59
CA ALA A 34 7.44 6.38 2.15
C ALA A 34 6.27 6.92 1.31
N LEU A 35 5.03 6.78 1.80
CA LEU A 35 3.86 7.45 1.23
C LEU A 35 3.88 8.96 1.50
N GLY A 36 4.53 9.40 2.58
CA GLY A 36 4.70 10.81 2.92
C GLY A 36 5.44 11.61 1.85
N ASP A 37 6.32 10.98 1.08
CA ASP A 37 6.98 11.59 -0.09
C ASP A 37 5.98 12.05 -1.16
N LEU A 38 4.84 11.37 -1.28
CA LEU A 38 3.78 11.66 -2.25
C LEU A 38 2.65 12.50 -1.65
N ILE A 39 2.56 12.58 -0.33
CA ILE A 39 1.50 13.28 0.39
C ILE A 39 2.15 14.21 1.42
N PRO A 40 2.50 15.45 1.03
CA PRO A 40 3.11 16.41 1.94
C PRO A 40 2.27 16.62 3.21
N GLY A 41 2.92 16.56 4.38
CA GLY A 41 2.25 16.72 5.67
C GLY A 41 1.51 15.48 6.19
N LEU A 42 1.69 14.31 5.56
CA LEU A 42 1.10 13.06 6.04
C LEU A 42 1.51 12.79 7.50
N THR A 43 0.51 12.67 8.37
CA THR A 43 0.73 12.35 9.79
C THR A 43 0.41 10.88 10.04
N VAL A 44 1.46 10.11 10.37
CA VAL A 44 1.35 8.68 10.68
C VAL A 44 1.24 8.48 12.18
N TYR A 45 0.20 7.78 12.62
CA TYR A 45 0.00 7.40 14.01
C TYR A 45 -0.07 5.88 14.19
N GLU A 46 0.15 5.45 15.42
CA GLU A 46 0.18 4.04 15.82
C GLU A 46 -1.08 3.70 16.63
N ASP A 47 -1.75 2.61 16.25
CA ASP A 47 -2.83 1.99 17.02
C ASP A 47 -2.43 0.53 17.29
N ARG A 48 -1.99 0.26 18.53
CA ARG A 48 -1.53 -1.09 18.93
C ARG A 48 -2.64 -2.12 19.05
N GLY A 49 -3.90 -1.69 19.15
CA GLY A 49 -5.06 -2.59 19.22
C GLY A 49 -5.57 -3.00 17.84
N ALA A 50 -5.04 -2.41 16.77
CA ALA A 50 -5.49 -2.61 15.41
C ALA A 50 -4.84 -3.80 14.69
N ASP A 51 -5.61 -4.40 13.78
CA ASP A 51 -5.12 -5.37 12.80
C ASP A 51 -4.02 -4.80 11.87
N TYR A 52 -4.13 -3.51 11.53
CA TYR A 52 -3.11 -2.68 10.90
C TYR A 52 -2.64 -1.61 11.89
N ARG A 53 -1.42 -1.82 12.40
CA ARG A 53 -0.82 -1.02 13.49
C ARG A 53 -0.58 0.43 13.14
N TYR A 54 -0.24 0.75 11.89
CA TYR A 54 0.09 2.12 11.48
C TYR A 54 -0.99 2.68 10.57
N ARG A 55 -1.33 3.95 10.79
CA ARG A 55 -2.49 4.58 10.17
C ARG A 55 -2.20 6.03 9.82
N ALA A 56 -2.87 6.52 8.79
CA ALA A 56 -2.94 7.93 8.46
C ALA A 56 -4.34 8.25 7.93
N VAL A 57 -4.88 9.40 8.34
CA VAL A 57 -6.10 9.96 7.74
C VAL A 57 -5.68 10.85 6.59
N VAL A 58 -6.22 10.58 5.41
CA VAL A 58 -5.80 11.24 4.16
C VAL A 58 -7.04 11.72 3.43
N SER A 59 -7.01 12.91 2.84
CA SER A 59 -8.11 13.37 2.00
C SER A 59 -8.23 12.48 0.75
N SER A 60 -9.45 12.23 0.29
CA SER A 60 -9.68 11.43 -0.91
C SER A 60 -8.95 11.97 -2.15
N PRO A 61 -8.88 13.30 -2.38
CA PRO A 61 -8.07 13.87 -3.47
C PRO A 61 -6.57 13.57 -3.33
N ALA A 62 -6.00 13.71 -2.12
CA ALA A 62 -4.57 13.43 -1.91
C ALA A 62 -4.24 11.95 -2.13
N TRP A 63 -5.11 11.03 -1.69
CA TRP A 63 -4.93 9.61 -1.97
C TRP A 63 -5.00 9.28 -3.47
N ARG A 64 -5.90 9.92 -4.23
CA ARG A 64 -5.98 9.76 -5.69
C ARG A 64 -4.71 10.26 -6.38
N ALA A 65 -4.19 11.43 -5.99
CA ALA A 65 -2.94 11.95 -6.52
C ALA A 65 -1.75 11.02 -6.22
N ALA A 66 -1.69 10.44 -5.01
CA ALA A 66 -0.65 9.47 -4.66
C ALA A 66 -0.75 8.18 -5.50
N LEU A 67 -1.95 7.69 -5.81
CA LEU A 67 -2.13 6.56 -6.73
C LEU A 67 -1.65 6.88 -8.14
N ASP A 68 -1.97 8.07 -8.65
CA ASP A 68 -1.53 8.54 -9.96
C ASP A 68 0.01 8.61 -10.06
N ALA A 69 0.65 9.17 -9.02
CA ALA A 69 2.10 9.21 -8.91
C ALA A 69 2.71 7.79 -8.86
N MET A 70 2.18 6.89 -8.03
CA MET A 70 2.65 5.50 -7.96
C MET A 70 2.43 4.73 -9.28
N ALA A 71 1.37 5.03 -10.03
CA ALA A 71 1.16 4.45 -11.36
C ALA A 71 2.20 4.94 -12.37
N SER A 72 2.62 6.21 -12.26
CA SER A 72 3.66 6.80 -13.10
C SER A 72 5.07 6.27 -12.79
N GLU A 73 5.28 5.65 -11.62
CA GLU A 73 6.53 5.00 -11.22
C GLU A 73 6.70 3.57 -11.77
N ILE A 74 5.74 3.09 -12.55
CA ILE A 74 5.78 1.76 -13.17
C ILE A 74 6.64 1.82 -14.44
N ASP A 75 7.91 1.46 -14.26
CA ASP A 75 8.98 1.44 -15.27
C ASP A 75 9.62 0.03 -15.39
N TYR A 76 8.95 -1.00 -14.84
CA TYR A 76 9.44 -2.36 -14.75
C TYR A 76 8.54 -3.35 -15.49
N ASP A 77 9.13 -4.44 -16.01
CA ASP A 77 8.43 -5.55 -16.64
C ASP A 77 8.01 -6.65 -15.65
N ASN A 78 8.65 -6.68 -14.46
CA ASN A 78 8.41 -7.66 -13.42
C ASN A 78 8.33 -7.02 -12.03
N PHE A 79 7.12 -7.00 -11.46
CA PHE A 79 6.84 -6.41 -10.15
C PHE A 79 7.70 -7.00 -9.02
N LYS A 80 7.91 -8.32 -8.97
CA LYS A 80 8.63 -8.96 -7.86
C LYS A 80 10.11 -8.60 -7.89
N ASN A 81 10.69 -8.47 -9.09
CA ASN A 81 12.08 -8.04 -9.26
C ASN A 81 12.23 -6.57 -8.84
N ALA A 82 11.32 -5.69 -9.29
CA ALA A 82 11.34 -4.28 -8.89
C ALA A 82 11.18 -4.08 -7.37
N VAL A 83 10.33 -4.88 -6.72
CA VAL A 83 10.21 -4.88 -5.26
C VAL A 83 11.50 -5.38 -4.60
N ALA A 84 12.17 -6.40 -5.17
CA ALA A 84 13.42 -6.90 -4.61
C ALA A 84 14.53 -5.85 -4.66
N GLU A 85 14.59 -5.08 -5.75
CA GLU A 85 15.53 -3.98 -5.95
C GLU A 85 15.25 -2.79 -5.02
N ARG A 86 13.98 -2.36 -4.92
CA ARG A 86 13.59 -1.13 -4.21
C ARG A 86 13.30 -1.31 -2.72
N GLN A 87 12.79 -2.47 -2.33
CA GLN A 87 12.35 -2.78 -0.95
C GLN A 87 13.04 -4.02 -0.36
N GLY A 88 13.93 -4.67 -1.12
CA GLY A 88 14.68 -5.85 -0.70
C GLY A 88 13.97 -7.18 -0.96
N HIS A 89 14.78 -8.23 -1.12
CA HIS A 89 14.32 -9.60 -1.40
C HIS A 89 13.33 -10.16 -0.35
N GLY A 90 13.44 -9.73 0.91
CA GLY A 90 12.51 -10.13 1.96
C GLY A 90 11.07 -9.72 1.65
N ARG A 91 10.86 -8.47 1.23
CA ARG A 91 9.54 -7.96 0.82
C ARG A 91 9.05 -8.64 -0.44
N ALA A 92 9.92 -8.79 -1.45
CA ALA A 92 9.60 -9.45 -2.70
C ALA A 92 9.10 -10.89 -2.48
N ARG A 93 9.71 -11.62 -1.54
CA ARG A 93 9.28 -12.98 -1.18
C ARG A 93 7.88 -13.00 -0.57
N VAL A 94 7.55 -12.04 0.31
CA VAL A 94 6.21 -11.92 0.89
C VAL A 94 5.16 -11.61 -0.18
N TYR A 95 5.42 -10.63 -1.06
CA TYR A 95 4.50 -10.31 -2.16
C TYR A 95 4.39 -11.46 -3.17
N GLY A 96 5.48 -12.20 -3.40
CA GLY A 96 5.48 -13.43 -4.19
C GLY A 96 4.51 -14.48 -3.64
N LYS A 97 4.40 -14.64 -2.31
CA LYS A 97 3.41 -15.53 -1.69
C LYS A 97 1.98 -15.04 -1.93
N VAL A 98 1.71 -13.74 -1.84
CA VAL A 98 0.39 -13.18 -2.16
C VAL A 98 0.00 -13.51 -3.60
N TRP A 99 0.90 -13.28 -4.56
CA TRP A 99 0.69 -13.66 -5.95
C TRP A 99 0.38 -15.16 -6.10
N SER A 100 1.14 -16.03 -5.42
CA SER A 100 0.89 -17.48 -5.44
C SER A 100 -0.46 -17.87 -4.84
N VAL A 101 -0.92 -17.18 -3.80
CA VAL A 101 -2.24 -17.40 -3.18
C VAL A 101 -3.39 -16.93 -4.09
N LEU A 102 -3.14 -15.92 -4.94
CA LEU A 102 -4.13 -15.45 -5.91
C LEU A 102 -4.18 -16.32 -7.18
N HIS A 103 -3.10 -17.02 -7.52
CA HIS A 103 -3.02 -17.85 -8.73
C HIS A 103 -4.19 -18.86 -8.90
N PRO A 104 -4.68 -19.55 -7.85
CA PRO A 104 -5.82 -20.46 -7.98
C PRO A 104 -7.12 -19.80 -8.48
N LEU A 105 -7.30 -18.48 -8.33
CA LEU A 105 -8.47 -17.78 -8.86
C LEU A 105 -8.57 -17.88 -10.39
N GLN A 106 -7.43 -18.02 -11.08
CA GLN A 106 -7.39 -18.23 -12.52
C GLN A 106 -7.64 -19.69 -12.90
N THR A 107 -7.18 -20.65 -12.10
CA THR A 107 -7.19 -22.07 -12.47
C THR A 107 -8.44 -22.81 -12.03
N ASN A 108 -9.09 -22.36 -10.95
CA ASN A 108 -10.18 -23.11 -10.32
C ASN A 108 -11.57 -22.55 -10.63
N GLY A 109 -11.65 -21.44 -11.38
CA GLY A 109 -12.89 -20.70 -11.57
C GLY A 109 -13.33 -20.04 -10.25
N ALA A 110 -13.48 -18.72 -10.26
CA ALA A 110 -14.22 -18.04 -9.19
C ALA A 110 -15.73 -18.28 -9.36
#